data_AF-A0AAW7KNB5-F1
#
_entry.id   AF-A0AAW7KNB5-F1
#
_cell.length_a   1.000
_cell.length_b   1.000
_cell.length_c   1.000
_cell.angle_alpha   90.00
_cell.angle_beta   90.00
_cell.angle_gamma   90.00
#
_symmetry.space_group_name_H-M   'P 1'
#
loop_
_entity.id
_entity.type
_entity.pdbx_description
1 polymer ?
#
loop_
_entity_poly.entity_id
_entity_poly.type
_entity_poly.pdbx_seq_one_letter_code
_entity_poly.pdbx_strand_id
1 'polypeptide(L)'
;MNTFLTKSSQKKIKLFNYLLEKNKWRTITDLKELLNVSSKSILLYVEELSGIFKQFNGKIELKNENNQRFYIYKEENFPIYNIYLYYYRQSYNYNLIDYMYKYPERNLEDYADAQFTSVSTVFRYAKLLVRYFKRYNMTFHTFSLELNNKESQIRSFYYYFYWNS
;
A
#
# COMPACT_ATOMS: atom_id res chain seq x y z
N MET A 1 -4.81 5.68 -4.67
CA MET A 1 -3.73 4.68 -4.47
C MET A 1 -4.19 3.27 -4.07
N ASN A 2 -5.50 2.97 -4.03
CA ASN A 2 -5.99 1.59 -3.74
C ASN A 2 -5.42 0.52 -4.68
N THR A 3 -5.03 0.89 -5.90
CA THR A 3 -4.34 0.03 -6.89
C THR A 3 -3.04 -0.57 -6.37
N PHE A 4 -2.37 0.09 -5.43
CA PHE A 4 -1.13 -0.38 -4.82
C PHE A 4 -1.38 -1.21 -3.55
N LEU A 5 -2.61 -1.27 -3.05
CA LEU A 5 -2.89 -1.99 -1.82
C LEU A 5 -3.44 -3.37 -2.14
N THR A 6 -2.84 -4.41 -1.55
CA THR A 6 -3.45 -5.74 -1.54
C THR A 6 -4.81 -5.67 -0.82
N LYS A 7 -5.72 -6.62 -1.08
CA LYS A 7 -7.00 -6.69 -0.34
C LYS A 7 -6.77 -6.73 1.18
N SER A 8 -5.70 -7.38 1.64
CA SER A 8 -5.30 -7.41 3.05
C SER A 8 -4.88 -6.01 3.53
N SER A 9 -3.98 -5.34 2.81
CA SER A 9 -3.54 -3.97 3.14
C SER A 9 -4.70 -2.97 3.14
N GLN A 10 -5.67 -3.10 2.23
CA GLN A 10 -6.88 -2.28 2.21
C GLN A 10 -7.71 -2.46 3.50
N LYS A 11 -7.88 -3.71 3.97
CA LYS A 11 -8.58 -3.98 5.24
C LYS A 11 -7.85 -3.40 6.44
N LYS A 12 -6.51 -3.51 6.48
CA LYS A 12 -5.67 -2.91 7.54
C LYS A 12 -5.76 -1.40 7.56
N ILE A 13 -5.72 -0.75 6.40
CA ILE A 13 -5.90 0.70 6.27
C ILE A 13 -7.31 1.13 6.70
N LYS A 14 -8.34 0.38 6.33
CA LYS A 14 -9.72 0.64 6.78
C LYS A 14 -9.85 0.51 8.30
N LEU A 15 -9.26 -0.53 8.88
CA LEU A 15 -9.16 -0.72 10.34
C LEU A 15 -8.47 0.47 11.01
N PHE A 16 -7.31 0.84 10.49
CA PHE A 16 -6.51 1.96 10.98
C PHE A 16 -7.30 3.28 10.99
N ASN A 17 -7.92 3.63 9.86
CA ASN A 17 -8.72 4.85 9.74
C ASN A 17 -9.89 4.86 10.72
N TYR A 18 -10.58 3.72 10.87
CA TYR A 18 -11.72 3.62 11.78
C TYR A 18 -11.31 3.78 13.26
N LEU A 19 -10.15 3.26 13.64
CA LEU A 19 -9.62 3.43 15.00
C LEU A 19 -9.11 4.85 15.26
N LEU A 20 -8.65 5.56 14.23
CA LEU A 20 -8.25 6.98 14.33
C LEU A 20 -9.44 7.92 14.50
N GLU A 21 -10.60 7.61 13.91
CA GLU A 21 -11.67 8.59 13.68
C GLU A 21 -12.34 9.16 14.94
N LYS A 22 -12.16 8.61 16.17
CA LYS A 22 -12.96 9.07 17.33
C LYS A 22 -12.29 9.13 18.72
N ASN A 23 -10.98 9.01 18.88
CA ASN A 23 -10.34 8.96 20.22
C ASN A 23 -11.15 8.08 21.22
N LYS A 24 -11.68 6.94 20.75
CA LYS A 24 -12.56 6.04 21.52
C LYS A 24 -12.17 4.60 21.28
N TRP A 25 -12.32 3.79 22.32
CA TRP A 25 -12.21 2.33 22.24
C TRP A 25 -13.26 1.75 21.28
N ARG A 26 -12.86 0.73 20.52
CA ARG A 26 -13.72 -0.06 19.61
C ARG A 26 -13.71 -1.51 20.01
N THR A 27 -14.87 -2.14 19.95
CA THR A 27 -14.99 -3.57 20.28
C THR A 27 -14.56 -4.43 19.10
N ILE A 28 -14.16 -5.67 19.36
CA ILE A 28 -13.90 -6.64 18.30
C ILE A 28 -15.11 -6.86 17.40
N THR A 29 -16.33 -6.75 17.95
CA THR A 29 -17.58 -6.85 17.20
C THR A 29 -17.71 -5.71 16.19
N ASP A 30 -17.46 -4.46 16.61
CA ASP A 30 -17.48 -3.29 15.72
C ASP A 30 -16.53 -3.50 14.52
N LEU A 31 -15.34 -4.03 14.78
CA LEU A 31 -14.31 -4.25 13.76
C LEU A 31 -14.66 -5.38 12.80
N LYS A 32 -15.29 -6.45 13.30
CA LYS A 32 -15.78 -7.55 12.46
C LYS A 32 -16.86 -7.07 11.51
N GLU A 33 -17.82 -6.30 11.99
CA GLU A 33 -18.89 -5.73 11.17
C GLU A 33 -18.33 -4.77 10.12
N LEU A 34 -17.40 -3.90 10.52
CA LEU A 34 -16.75 -2.95 9.62
C LEU A 34 -16.02 -3.63 8.44
N LEU A 35 -15.26 -4.70 8.72
CA LEU A 35 -14.36 -5.33 7.75
C LEU A 35 -14.93 -6.59 7.11
N ASN A 36 -16.05 -7.11 7.63
CA ASN A 36 -16.67 -8.38 7.28
C ASN A 36 -15.65 -9.55 7.32
N VAL A 37 -15.03 -9.77 8.49
CA VAL A 37 -14.04 -10.83 8.73
C VAL A 37 -14.21 -11.45 10.12
N SER A 38 -13.51 -12.57 10.37
CA SER A 38 -13.49 -13.24 11.68
C SER A 38 -12.67 -12.47 12.72
N SER A 39 -12.92 -12.75 14.00
CA SER A 39 -12.12 -12.24 15.13
C SER A 39 -10.63 -12.54 14.94
N LYS A 40 -10.29 -13.75 14.47
CA LYS A 40 -8.91 -14.17 14.20
C LYS A 40 -8.22 -13.24 13.19
N SER A 41 -8.92 -12.86 12.11
CA SER A 41 -8.37 -11.92 11.12
C SER A 41 -8.18 -10.52 11.70
N ILE A 42 -9.09 -10.04 12.56
CA ILE A 42 -8.93 -8.76 13.25
C ILE A 42 -7.67 -8.77 14.12
N LEU A 43 -7.47 -9.81 14.93
CA LEU A 43 -6.30 -9.92 15.80
C LEU A 43 -5.00 -9.95 15.00
N LEU A 44 -4.97 -10.68 13.88
CA LEU A 44 -3.83 -10.68 12.97
C LEU A 44 -3.56 -9.27 12.42
N TYR A 45 -4.59 -8.55 11.96
CA TYR A 45 -4.41 -7.19 11.43
C TYR A 45 -3.93 -6.21 12.51
N VAL A 46 -4.42 -6.35 13.74
CA VAL A 46 -3.99 -5.56 14.90
C VAL A 46 -2.54 -5.84 15.26
N GLU A 47 -2.12 -7.11 15.23
CA GLU A 47 -0.74 -7.51 15.49
C GLU A 47 0.20 -6.94 14.43
N GLU A 48 -0.15 -7.08 13.16
CA GLU A 48 0.65 -6.55 12.04
C GLU A 48 0.74 -5.00 12.08
N LEU A 49 -0.36 -4.31 12.39
CA LEU A 49 -0.35 -2.84 12.59
C LEU A 49 0.54 -2.44 13.77
N SER A 50 0.42 -3.13 14.90
CA SER A 50 1.29 -2.91 16.06
C SER A 50 2.75 -3.11 15.71
N GLY A 51 3.07 -4.12 14.89
CA GLY A 51 4.41 -4.35 14.36
C GLY A 51 4.97 -3.17 13.56
N ILE A 52 4.14 -2.56 12.72
CA ILE A 52 4.51 -1.35 11.96
C ILE A 52 4.73 -0.17 12.91
N PHE A 53 3.87 0.00 13.92
CA PHE A 53 3.94 1.12 14.86
C PHE A 53 5.22 1.15 15.69
N LYS A 54 5.83 -0.02 15.95
CA LYS A 54 7.14 -0.12 16.62
C LYS A 54 8.25 0.69 15.93
N GLN A 55 8.16 0.91 14.62
CA GLN A 55 9.15 1.69 13.86
C GLN A 55 9.10 3.19 14.18
N PHE A 56 8.06 3.66 14.87
CA PHE A 56 7.84 5.07 15.19
C PHE A 56 8.13 5.41 16.65
N ASN A 57 8.85 4.55 17.38
CA ASN A 57 9.38 4.82 18.72
C ASN A 57 8.34 5.39 19.70
N GLY A 58 7.14 4.80 19.75
CA GLY A 58 6.08 5.17 20.70
C GLY A 58 5.22 6.39 20.30
N LYS A 59 5.54 7.07 19.18
CA LYS A 59 4.73 8.21 18.69
C LYS A 59 3.32 7.81 18.23
N ILE A 60 3.14 6.53 17.94
CA ILE A 60 1.85 5.91 17.67
C ILE A 60 1.85 4.50 18.24
N GLU A 61 0.74 4.10 18.86
CA GLU A 61 0.58 2.79 19.49
C GLU A 61 -0.86 2.29 19.34
N LEU A 62 -1.01 0.98 19.17
CA LEU A 62 -2.30 0.31 19.18
C LEU A 62 -2.44 -0.41 20.52
N LYS A 63 -3.37 0.03 21.36
CA LYS A 63 -3.72 -0.60 22.62
C LYS A 63 -4.78 -1.68 22.38
N ASN A 64 -4.55 -2.86 22.94
CA ASN A 64 -5.44 -4.01 22.87
C ASN A 64 -5.76 -4.48 24.31
N GLU A 65 -7.03 -4.38 24.70
CA GLU A 65 -7.52 -4.84 26.00
C GLU A 65 -8.20 -6.20 25.82
N ASN A 66 -7.51 -7.25 26.27
CA ASN A 66 -7.99 -8.63 26.32
C ASN A 66 -8.56 -9.17 24.99
N ASN A 67 -8.05 -8.70 23.84
CA ASN A 67 -8.56 -9.05 22.51
C ASN A 67 -10.03 -8.66 22.27
N GLN A 68 -10.59 -7.80 23.13
CA GLN A 68 -11.99 -7.38 23.07
C GLN A 68 -12.13 -5.92 22.66
N ARG A 69 -11.18 -5.06 23.06
CA ARG A 69 -11.24 -3.63 22.78
C ARG A 69 -9.92 -3.11 22.24
N PHE A 70 -10.00 -2.21 21.27
CA PHE A 70 -8.85 -1.66 20.57
C PHE A 70 -8.92 -0.14 20.53
N TYR A 71 -7.76 0.49 20.65
CA TYR A 71 -7.62 1.95 20.63
C TYR A 71 -6.28 2.34 20.02
N ILE A 72 -6.26 3.43 19.22
CA ILE A 72 -5.01 4.00 18.73
C ILE A 72 -4.71 5.25 19.56
N TYR A 73 -3.55 5.22 20.20
CA TYR A 73 -2.91 6.41 20.75
C TYR A 73 -1.92 6.94 19.73
N LYS A 74 -1.88 8.25 19.52
CA LYS A 74 -0.86 8.93 18.72
C LYS A 74 -0.53 10.28 19.32
N GLU A 75 0.68 10.75 19.10
CA GLU A 75 1.02 12.15 19.33
C GLU A 75 0.16 13.07 18.43
N GLU A 76 -0.12 14.28 18.93
CA GLU A 76 -1.00 15.24 18.25
C GLU A 76 -0.56 15.50 16.80
N ASN A 77 0.73 15.74 16.62
CA ASN A 77 1.36 16.05 15.33
C ASN A 77 1.96 14.83 14.61
N PHE A 78 1.58 13.60 15.00
CA PHE A 78 2.09 12.42 14.32
C PHE A 78 1.65 12.41 12.83
N PRO A 79 2.59 12.32 11.88
CA PRO A 79 2.26 12.28 10.45
C PRO A 79 1.69 10.92 10.06
N ILE A 80 0.37 10.78 10.20
CA ILE A 80 -0.43 9.57 9.88
C ILE A 80 -0.09 9.01 8.48
N TYR A 81 0.25 9.91 7.56
CA TYR A 81 0.62 9.59 6.20
C TYR A 81 1.76 8.57 6.08
N ASN A 82 2.69 8.54 7.04
CA ASN A 82 3.78 7.57 7.09
C ASN A 82 3.29 6.12 7.18
N ILE A 83 2.09 5.88 7.74
CA ILE A 83 1.50 4.54 7.78
C ILE A 83 1.00 4.12 6.39
N TYR A 84 0.39 5.03 5.62
CA TYR A 84 -0.03 4.71 4.25
C TYR A 84 1.18 4.48 3.34
N LEU A 85 2.22 5.31 3.46
CA LEU A 85 3.49 5.17 2.75
C LEU A 85 4.11 3.79 2.94
N TYR A 86 4.13 3.28 4.18
CA TYR A 86 4.61 1.93 4.46
C TYR A 86 3.90 0.88 3.59
N TYR A 87 2.57 0.91 3.52
CA TYR A 87 1.83 -0.05 2.69
C TYR A 87 2.02 0.16 1.19
N TYR A 88 2.20 1.39 0.74
CA TYR A 88 2.46 1.67 -0.68
C TYR A 88 3.82 1.16 -1.11
N ARG A 89 4.87 1.41 -0.33
CA ARG A 89 6.24 0.96 -0.63
C ARG A 89 6.42 -0.56 -0.59
N GLN A 90 5.55 -1.27 0.14
CA GLN A 90 5.52 -2.73 0.13
C GLN A 90 4.72 -3.30 -1.05
N SER A 91 4.08 -2.46 -1.87
CA SER A 91 3.31 -2.91 -3.00
C SER A 91 4.19 -3.36 -4.16
N TYR A 92 3.90 -4.55 -4.69
CA TYR A 92 4.53 -5.01 -5.92
C TYR A 92 4.35 -4.01 -7.08
N ASN A 93 3.15 -3.43 -7.21
CA ASN A 93 2.85 -2.47 -8.26
C ASN A 93 3.59 -1.14 -8.05
N TYR A 94 3.88 -0.76 -6.81
CA TYR A 94 4.71 0.42 -6.52
C TYR A 94 6.16 0.15 -6.92
N ASN A 95 6.71 -0.98 -6.48
CA ASN A 95 8.08 -1.38 -6.78
C ASN A 95 8.32 -1.55 -8.29
N LEU A 96 7.32 -2.04 -9.03
CA LEU A 96 7.40 -2.14 -10.48
C LEU A 96 7.46 -0.75 -11.15
N ILE A 97 6.65 0.23 -10.70
CA ILE A 97 6.71 1.60 -11.24
C ILE A 97 8.02 2.29 -10.86
N ASP A 98 8.50 2.08 -9.63
CA ASP A 98 9.80 2.58 -9.18
C ASP A 98 10.96 1.98 -10.00
N TYR A 99 10.88 0.70 -10.32
CA TYR A 99 11.85 0.02 -11.19
C TYR A 99 11.84 0.60 -12.61
N MET A 100 10.66 0.79 -13.20
CA MET A 100 10.50 1.43 -14.52
C MET A 100 11.17 2.81 -14.57
N TYR A 101 11.09 3.58 -13.48
CA TYR A 101 11.72 4.90 -13.41
C TYR A 101 13.25 4.82 -13.30
N LYS A 102 13.75 3.92 -12.45
CA LYS A 102 15.19 3.80 -12.15
C LYS A 102 15.99 3.14 -13.26
N TYR A 103 15.35 2.25 -14.01
CA TYR A 103 15.97 1.42 -15.04
C TYR A 103 15.13 1.44 -16.32
N PRO A 104 14.99 2.60 -16.99
CA PRO A 104 14.11 2.75 -18.15
C PRO A 104 14.52 1.90 -19.36
N GLU A 105 15.76 1.40 -19.38
CA GLU A 105 16.28 0.49 -20.41
C GLU A 105 15.98 -0.99 -20.15
N ARG A 106 15.45 -1.34 -18.95
CA ARG A 106 15.20 -2.72 -18.53
C ARG A 106 13.78 -3.14 -18.82
N ASN A 107 13.63 -4.42 -19.15
CA ASN A 107 12.36 -5.00 -19.54
C ASN A 107 11.75 -5.86 -18.40
N LEU A 108 10.65 -6.52 -18.71
CA LEU A 108 9.92 -7.34 -17.76
C LEU A 108 10.71 -8.58 -17.29
N GLU A 109 11.57 -9.15 -18.13
CA GLU A 109 12.42 -10.30 -17.80
C GLU A 109 13.50 -9.89 -16.81
N ASP A 110 14.17 -8.76 -17.07
CA ASP A 110 15.16 -8.19 -16.13
C ASP A 110 14.55 -7.98 -14.73
N TYR A 111 13.32 -7.49 -14.65
CA TYR A 111 12.63 -7.31 -13.37
C TYR A 111 12.26 -8.64 -12.71
N ALA A 112 11.86 -9.65 -13.50
CA ALA A 112 11.54 -10.98 -12.98
C ALA A 112 12.76 -11.59 -12.27
N ASP A 113 13.92 -11.50 -12.92
CA ASP A 113 15.19 -11.98 -12.38
C ASP A 113 15.59 -11.20 -11.12
N ALA A 114 15.49 -9.87 -11.14
CA ALA A 114 15.79 -9.02 -9.98
C ALA A 114 14.88 -9.29 -8.77
N GLN A 115 13.66 -9.79 -8.99
CA GLN A 115 12.71 -10.14 -7.94
C GLN A 115 12.72 -11.64 -7.58
N PHE A 116 13.62 -12.44 -8.17
CA PHE A 116 13.67 -13.90 -8.00
C PHE A 116 12.29 -14.55 -8.24
N THR A 117 11.59 -14.14 -9.30
CA THR A 117 10.25 -14.63 -9.64
C THR A 117 10.10 -14.91 -11.13
N SER A 118 9.00 -15.55 -11.52
CA SER A 118 8.75 -15.84 -12.94
C SER A 118 8.26 -14.61 -13.73
N VAL A 119 8.65 -14.52 -15.00
CA VAL A 119 8.13 -13.55 -15.99
C VAL A 119 6.59 -13.51 -15.97
N SER A 120 5.95 -14.68 -15.94
CA SER A 120 4.49 -14.81 -15.86
C SER A 120 3.89 -14.13 -14.62
N THR A 121 4.58 -14.21 -13.48
CA THR A 121 4.19 -13.52 -12.24
C THR A 121 4.24 -12.01 -12.43
N VAL A 122 5.37 -11.49 -12.92
CA VAL A 122 5.53 -10.04 -13.17
C VAL A 122 4.48 -9.54 -14.15
N PHE A 123 4.27 -10.27 -15.25
CA PHE A 123 3.33 -9.90 -16.30
C PHE A 123 1.90 -9.73 -15.78
N ARG A 124 1.47 -10.61 -14.87
CA ARG A 124 0.16 -10.48 -14.21
C ARG A 124 0.04 -9.16 -13.43
N TYR A 125 1.09 -8.75 -12.73
CA TYR A 125 1.10 -7.47 -12.01
C TYR A 125 1.19 -6.27 -12.97
N ALA A 126 2.06 -6.32 -13.99
CA ALA A 126 2.15 -5.30 -15.03
C ALA A 126 0.80 -5.08 -15.73
N LYS A 127 0.02 -6.15 -15.99
CA LYS A 127 -1.34 -6.03 -16.54
C LYS A 127 -2.29 -5.22 -15.68
N LEU A 128 -2.15 -5.24 -14.35
CA LEU A 128 -2.96 -4.39 -13.46
C LEU A 128 -2.64 -2.90 -13.67
N LEU A 129 -1.39 -2.58 -14.01
CA LEU A 129 -0.95 -1.21 -14.26
C LEU A 129 -1.48 -0.65 -15.59
N VAL A 130 -1.85 -1.47 -16.57
CA VAL A 130 -2.45 -1.00 -17.83
C VAL A 130 -3.67 -0.11 -17.56
N ARG A 131 -4.59 -0.56 -16.69
CA ARG A 131 -5.77 0.24 -16.32
C ARG A 131 -5.42 1.45 -15.47
N TYR A 132 -4.32 1.40 -14.74
CA TYR A 132 -3.84 2.50 -13.91
C TYR A 132 -3.31 3.64 -14.80
N PHE A 133 -2.39 3.34 -15.71
CA PHE A 133 -1.79 4.31 -16.64
C PHE A 133 -2.80 4.88 -17.63
N LYS A 134 -3.80 4.09 -18.05
CA LYS A 134 -4.89 4.57 -18.90
C LYS A 134 -5.65 5.77 -18.29
N ARG A 135 -5.74 5.87 -16.96
CA ARG A 135 -6.38 7.03 -16.28
C ARG A 135 -5.61 8.34 -16.47
N TYR A 136 -4.33 8.24 -16.78
CA TYR A 136 -3.44 9.37 -17.08
C TYR A 136 -3.22 9.54 -18.59
N ASN A 137 -4.05 8.90 -19.42
CA ASN A 137 -3.93 8.88 -20.88
C ASN A 137 -2.57 8.35 -21.38
N MET A 138 -1.90 7.49 -20.61
CA MET A 138 -0.62 6.87 -21.00
C MET A 138 -0.83 5.45 -21.48
N THR A 139 -0.17 5.10 -22.58
CA THR A 139 -0.08 3.71 -23.04
C THR A 139 1.06 3.02 -22.30
N PHE A 140 0.81 1.86 -21.72
CA PHE A 140 1.83 1.07 -21.02
C PHE A 140 2.12 -0.22 -21.78
N HIS A 141 3.37 -0.39 -22.19
CA HIS A 141 3.87 -1.56 -22.88
C HIS A 141 4.41 -2.56 -21.85
N THR A 142 3.59 -3.55 -21.49
CA THR A 142 3.88 -4.42 -20.34
C THR A 142 5.17 -5.23 -20.46
N PHE A 143 5.61 -5.61 -21.67
CA PHE A 143 6.83 -6.40 -21.87
C PHE A 143 8.10 -5.55 -21.82
N SER A 144 8.11 -4.41 -22.51
CA SER A 144 9.24 -3.47 -22.47
C SER A 144 9.27 -2.61 -21.20
N LEU A 145 8.20 -2.63 -20.40
CA LEU A 145 8.01 -1.78 -19.22
C LEU A 145 8.03 -0.26 -19.55
N GLU A 146 7.68 0.11 -20.79
CA GLU A 146 7.72 1.50 -21.25
C GLU A 146 6.36 2.20 -21.18
N LEU A 147 6.40 3.50 -20.88
CA LEU A 147 5.25 4.41 -20.99
C LEU A 147 5.36 5.25 -22.26
N ASN A 148 4.30 5.26 -23.05
CA ASN A 148 4.22 6.07 -24.26
C ASN A 148 3.19 7.21 -24.06
N ASN A 149 3.72 8.44 -24.05
CA ASN A 149 3.02 9.71 -24.09
C ASN A 149 4.06 10.84 -24.34
N LYS A 150 3.64 12.11 -24.37
CA LYS A 150 4.53 13.27 -24.28
C LYS A 150 5.42 13.15 -23.04
N GLU A 151 6.72 13.34 -23.23
CA GLU A 151 7.73 13.30 -22.16
C GLU A 151 7.37 14.18 -20.96
N SER A 152 6.81 15.38 -21.20
CA SER A 152 6.34 16.27 -20.13
C SER A 152 5.23 15.66 -19.26
N GLN A 153 4.35 14.84 -19.84
CA GLN A 153 3.31 14.13 -19.09
C GLN A 153 3.90 12.97 -18.31
N ILE A 154 4.83 12.21 -18.88
CA ILE A 154 5.53 11.12 -18.19
C ILE A 154 6.30 11.64 -16.97
N ARG A 155 7.04 12.74 -17.13
CA ARG A 155 7.73 13.42 -16.01
C ARG A 155 6.76 13.91 -14.95
N SER A 156 5.64 14.51 -15.37
CA SER A 156 4.59 14.94 -14.43
C SER A 156 4.01 13.77 -13.65
N PHE A 157 3.77 12.63 -14.32
CA PHE A 157 3.32 11.42 -13.66
C PHE A 157 4.30 10.95 -12.59
N TYR A 158 5.59 10.82 -12.92
CA TYR A 158 6.58 10.36 -11.92
C TYR A 158 6.76 11.36 -10.78
N TYR A 159 6.71 12.66 -11.06
CA TYR A 159 6.71 13.69 -10.03
C TYR A 159 5.55 13.49 -9.04
N TYR A 160 4.32 13.39 -9.54
CA TYR A 160 3.15 13.18 -8.68
C TYR A 160 3.13 11.80 -8.04
N PHE A 161 3.68 10.78 -8.69
CA PHE A 161 3.83 9.44 -8.12
C PHE A 161 4.66 9.54 -6.85
N TYR A 162 5.90 10.01 -6.95
CA TYR A 162 6.82 10.13 -5.80
C TYR A 162 6.37 11.12 -4.74
N TRP A 163 5.74 12.23 -5.14
CA TRP A 163 5.18 13.19 -4.17
C TRP A 163 4.10 12.57 -3.30
N ASN A 164 3.32 11.64 -3.86
CA ASN A 164 2.22 10.99 -3.17
C ASN A 164 2.56 9.58 -2.68
N SER A 165 3.83 9.16 -2.61
CA SER A 165 4.20 7.75 -2.31
C SER A 165 5.48 7.49 -1.49
#